data_AF-A0A2A6C727-F1
#
_entry.id   AF-A0A2A6C727-F1
#
_cell.length_a   1.000
_cell.length_b   1.000
_cell.length_c   1.000
_cell.angle_alpha   90.00
_cell.angle_beta   90.00
_cell.angle_gamma   90.00
#
_symmetry.space_group_name_H-M   'P 1'
#
loop_
_entity.id
_entity.type
_entity.pdbx_description
1 polymer ?
#
loop_
_entity_poly.entity_id
_entity_poly.type
_entity_poly.pdbx_seq_one_letter_code
_entity_poly.pdbx_strand_id
1 'polypeptide(L)'
;MKSIWWGGQAVNAKRAERGMTGLVLEKIGLIEADDTLLKETKVSSSSRRKEALGTLLRPVNTQTRSMGYTVLDCDRIAHGTYAAGSDLVKQIARAFPSVVNEKEEVVPNIVFNDTAKRLQLNGLVWPAVLSAVQAELDKLPSCAVAFIEAAALVEAGWSSDLHETWTVFCARSEELRRVQQRDNLDEQQAEARISSQISNRERLAVLNVAICSDWEREVTKEQVKKAVELLEKRRR
;
A
#
# COMPACT_ATOMS: atom_id res chain seq x y z
N MET A 1 -29.59 -22.41 24.56
CA MET A 1 -29.05 -21.06 24.25
C MET A 1 -27.85 -20.79 25.14
N LYS A 2 -26.63 -20.86 24.61
CA LYS A 2 -25.41 -20.53 25.38
C LYS A 2 -25.14 -19.02 25.24
N SER A 3 -25.08 -18.32 26.38
CA SER A 3 -24.82 -16.89 26.48
C SER A 3 -23.40 -16.54 25.98
N ILE A 4 -23.29 -15.62 25.02
CA ILE A 4 -22.04 -15.16 24.36
C ILE A 4 -21.23 -14.17 25.25
N TRP A 5 -21.60 -14.01 26.53
CA TRP A 5 -21.13 -12.91 27.40
C TRP A 5 -20.01 -13.28 28.38
N TRP A 6 -19.38 -14.45 28.22
CA TRP A 6 -18.44 -14.98 29.21
C TRP A 6 -17.25 -14.05 29.51
N GLY A 7 -16.74 -13.35 28.49
CA GLY A 7 -15.61 -12.42 28.67
C GLY A 7 -15.93 -11.21 29.55
N GLY A 8 -17.03 -10.49 29.25
CA GLY A 8 -17.43 -9.31 30.03
C GLY A 8 -17.83 -9.66 31.46
N GLN A 9 -18.51 -10.79 31.65
CA GLN A 9 -18.89 -11.28 32.98
C GLN A 9 -17.67 -11.73 33.80
N ALA A 10 -16.70 -12.39 33.19
CA ALA A 10 -15.44 -12.77 33.85
C ALA A 10 -14.62 -11.55 34.27
N VAL A 11 -14.63 -10.48 33.48
CA VAL A 11 -13.97 -9.21 33.83
C VAL A 11 -14.66 -8.55 35.04
N ASN A 12 -16.00 -8.52 35.08
CA ASN A 12 -16.73 -7.97 36.22
C ASN A 12 -16.55 -8.81 37.49
N ALA A 13 -16.45 -10.14 37.39
CA ALA A 13 -16.15 -11.01 38.54
C ALA A 13 -14.78 -10.67 39.17
N LYS A 14 -13.73 -10.52 38.34
CA LYS A 14 -12.39 -10.10 38.82
C LYS A 14 -12.35 -8.68 39.39
N ARG A 15 -13.23 -7.79 38.92
CA ARG A 15 -13.35 -6.41 39.45
C ARG A 15 -14.00 -6.42 40.84
N ALA A 16 -15.01 -7.26 41.04
CA ALA A 16 -15.66 -7.43 42.33
C ALA A 16 -14.70 -7.97 43.41
N GLU A 17 -13.86 -8.95 43.06
CA GLU A 17 -12.78 -9.46 43.95
C GLU A 17 -11.78 -8.36 44.38
N ARG A 18 -11.68 -7.29 43.61
CA ARG A 18 -10.79 -6.14 43.86
C ARG A 18 -11.53 -4.93 44.45
N GLY A 19 -12.79 -5.10 44.87
CA GLY A 19 -13.61 -4.02 45.42
C GLY A 19 -13.98 -2.92 44.42
N MET A 20 -13.88 -3.18 43.12
CA MET A 20 -14.19 -2.22 42.06
C MET A 20 -15.62 -2.37 41.58
N THR A 21 -16.24 -1.26 41.18
CA THR A 21 -17.58 -1.24 40.57
C THR A 21 -17.59 -1.97 39.22
N GLY A 22 -18.68 -2.69 38.97
CA GLY A 22 -18.89 -3.44 37.73
C GLY A 22 -19.06 -2.50 36.54
N LEU A 23 -18.58 -2.94 35.37
CA LEU A 23 -18.77 -2.25 34.11
C LEU A 23 -20.14 -2.61 33.51
N VAL A 24 -20.80 -1.63 32.88
CA VAL A 24 -22.02 -1.86 32.11
C VAL A 24 -21.65 -2.62 30.83
N LEU A 25 -22.36 -3.72 30.56
CA LEU A 25 -22.17 -4.54 29.37
C LEU A 25 -23.30 -4.25 28.38
N GLU A 26 -22.97 -3.60 27.25
CA GLU A 26 -23.94 -3.29 26.19
C GLU A 26 -23.75 -4.18 24.96
N LYS A 27 -24.86 -4.57 24.33
CA LYS A 27 -24.86 -5.43 23.14
C LYS A 27 -24.90 -4.55 21.90
N ILE A 28 -23.81 -4.54 21.14
CA ILE A 28 -23.84 -3.99 19.79
C ILE A 28 -24.12 -5.16 18.84
N GLY A 29 -25.18 -5.05 18.04
CA GLY A 29 -25.50 -6.05 17.01
C GLY A 29 -24.41 -6.06 15.95
N LEU A 30 -23.82 -7.22 15.67
CA LEU A 30 -22.99 -7.39 14.49
C LEU A 30 -23.91 -7.60 13.29
N ILE A 31 -23.61 -6.92 12.18
CA ILE A 31 -24.20 -7.23 10.89
C ILE A 31 -23.66 -8.61 10.50
N GLU A 32 -24.55 -9.58 10.28
CA GLU A 32 -24.18 -10.90 9.78
C GLU A 32 -23.74 -10.75 8.32
N ALA A 33 -22.42 -10.71 8.11
CA ALA A 33 -21.85 -11.06 6.82
C ALA A 33 -21.69 -12.59 6.81
N ASP A 34 -22.32 -13.25 5.84
CA ASP A 34 -22.22 -14.69 5.62
C ASP A 34 -20.76 -15.04 5.32
N ASP A 35 -20.13 -15.79 6.23
CA ASP A 35 -18.71 -16.21 6.21
C ASP A 35 -18.40 -17.22 5.07
N THR A 36 -19.37 -17.51 4.18
CA THR A 36 -19.19 -18.43 3.03
C THR A 36 -18.56 -17.79 1.79
N LEU A 37 -18.50 -16.45 1.71
CA LEU A 37 -17.93 -15.73 0.56
C LEU A 37 -16.40 -15.53 0.61
N LEU A 38 -15.77 -15.75 1.76
CA LEU A 38 -14.35 -15.52 1.97
C LEU A 38 -13.60 -16.85 2.07
N LYS A 39 -13.22 -17.42 0.93
CA LYS A 39 -12.15 -18.44 0.86
C LYS A 39 -10.76 -17.86 1.16
N GLU A 40 -10.69 -16.85 2.03
CA GLU A 40 -9.45 -16.37 2.62
C GLU A 40 -9.55 -16.53 4.12
N THR A 41 -8.56 -17.22 4.67
CA THR A 41 -8.42 -17.57 6.08
C THR A 41 -8.87 -16.44 6.98
N LYS A 42 -10.02 -16.64 7.63
CA LYS A 42 -10.59 -15.83 8.71
C LYS A 42 -9.47 -15.18 9.54
N VAL A 43 -9.25 -13.88 9.34
CA VAL A 43 -8.35 -13.07 10.16
C VAL A 43 -9.05 -12.81 11.50
N SER A 44 -9.16 -13.84 12.35
CA SER A 44 -10.03 -13.88 13.53
C SER A 44 -9.58 -12.94 14.66
N SER A 45 -10.49 -12.14 15.21
CA SER A 45 -10.45 -11.30 16.45
C SER A 45 -9.54 -10.05 16.44
N SER A 46 -10.04 -8.85 16.08
CA SER A 46 -10.90 -7.89 16.82
C SER A 46 -10.13 -6.93 17.76
N SER A 47 -10.22 -5.63 17.47
CA SER A 47 -9.62 -4.46 18.17
C SER A 47 -8.10 -4.28 18.06
N ARG A 48 -7.26 -5.24 18.48
CA ARG A 48 -5.78 -5.06 18.45
C ARG A 48 -5.22 -4.89 17.03
N ARG A 49 -5.81 -5.54 16.03
CA ARG A 49 -5.39 -5.35 14.62
C ARG A 49 -5.83 -4.00 14.05
N LYS A 50 -7.03 -3.52 14.40
CA LYS A 50 -7.46 -2.16 14.04
C LYS A 50 -6.55 -1.11 14.71
N GLU A 51 -6.14 -1.37 15.95
CA GLU A 51 -5.15 -0.55 16.64
C GLU A 51 -3.75 -0.63 15.99
N ALA A 52 -3.39 -1.77 15.42
CA ALA A 52 -2.12 -1.99 14.72
C ALA A 52 -2.06 -1.33 13.33
N LEU A 53 -3.21 -1.08 12.70
CA LEU A 53 -3.26 -0.31 11.46
C LEU A 53 -2.81 1.13 11.72
N GLY A 54 -1.97 1.64 10.82
CA GLY A 54 -1.28 2.91 11.04
C GLY A 54 -0.24 2.88 12.17
N THR A 55 0.15 1.71 12.67
CA THR A 55 1.31 1.54 13.56
C THR A 55 2.41 0.76 12.86
N LEU A 56 3.63 0.92 13.36
CA LEU A 56 4.79 0.28 12.82
C LEU A 56 4.75 -1.23 13.08
N LEU A 57 4.72 -2.02 12.01
CA LEU A 57 4.73 -3.48 12.07
C LEU A 57 6.16 -4.04 12.22
N ARG A 58 7.20 -3.27 11.87
CA ARG A 58 8.63 -3.65 11.95
C ARG A 58 9.53 -2.46 12.27
N PRO A 59 10.57 -2.62 13.12
CA PRO A 59 11.49 -1.54 13.47
C PRO A 59 12.21 -0.94 12.25
N VAL A 60 12.53 0.36 12.33
CA VAL A 60 13.09 1.19 11.24
C VAL A 60 14.46 1.75 11.65
N ASN A 61 15.33 2.06 10.68
CA ASN A 61 16.68 2.60 10.92
C ASN A 61 16.71 4.16 10.93
N THR A 62 17.06 4.73 12.10
CA THR A 62 17.65 6.08 12.41
C THR A 62 16.87 7.43 12.25
N GLN A 63 17.41 8.45 12.96
CA GLN A 63 16.92 9.78 13.43
C GLN A 63 16.93 10.95 12.41
N THR A 64 16.06 11.98 12.57
CA THR A 64 16.28 13.46 12.35
C THR A 64 14.99 14.35 12.39
N ARG A 65 15.12 15.64 12.76
CA ARG A 65 14.07 16.66 13.11
C ARG A 65 13.23 17.24 11.94
N SER A 66 12.10 17.89 12.29
CA SER A 66 10.94 18.32 11.49
C SER A 66 11.10 19.53 10.53
N MET A 67 10.79 19.33 9.24
CA MET A 67 10.18 20.26 8.28
C MET A 67 9.34 19.44 7.27
N GLY A 68 8.40 20.09 6.55
CA GLY A 68 7.22 19.49 5.88
C GLY A 68 7.46 18.29 4.94
N TYR A 69 6.37 17.60 4.62
CA TYR A 69 6.38 16.39 3.79
C TYR A 69 6.35 16.72 2.30
N THR A 70 7.23 16.09 1.52
CA THR A 70 7.19 16.11 0.05
C THR A 70 6.64 14.78 -0.44
N VAL A 71 5.78 14.79 -1.45
CA VAL A 71 5.30 13.56 -2.12
C VAL A 71 5.89 13.51 -3.53
N LEU A 72 6.59 12.43 -3.83
CA LEU A 72 7.15 12.11 -5.14
C LEU A 72 6.32 11.00 -5.77
N ASP A 73 5.49 11.37 -6.74
CA ASP A 73 4.69 10.45 -7.55
C ASP A 73 5.58 9.81 -8.63
N CYS A 74 5.88 8.52 -8.49
CA CYS A 74 6.74 7.81 -9.44
C CYS A 74 6.09 7.62 -10.82
N ASP A 75 4.77 7.54 -10.92
CA ASP A 75 4.11 7.46 -12.23
C ASP A 75 4.32 8.78 -12.98
N ARG A 76 4.11 9.91 -12.30
CA ARG A 76 4.36 11.25 -12.88
C ARG A 76 5.83 11.44 -13.24
N ILE A 77 6.76 11.05 -12.37
CA ILE A 77 8.21 11.13 -12.65
C ILE A 77 8.56 10.22 -13.84
N ALA A 78 8.01 9.01 -13.89
CA ALA A 78 8.24 8.08 -14.98
C ALA A 78 7.82 8.68 -16.33
N HIS A 79 6.67 9.36 -16.41
CA HIS A 79 6.25 10.04 -17.65
C HIS A 79 7.32 11.01 -18.18
N GLY A 80 8.02 11.73 -17.30
CA GLY A 80 9.13 12.60 -17.68
C GLY A 80 10.33 11.86 -18.27
N THR A 81 10.57 10.61 -17.87
CA THR A 81 11.67 9.79 -18.40
C THR A 81 11.45 9.31 -19.84
N TYR A 82 10.20 9.35 -20.32
CA TYR A 82 9.79 8.98 -21.68
C TYR A 82 9.81 10.14 -22.69
N ALA A 83 10.46 11.26 -22.38
CA ALA A 83 10.61 12.35 -23.35
C ALA A 83 11.25 11.84 -24.65
N ALA A 84 10.74 12.27 -25.81
CA ALA A 84 11.29 11.91 -27.11
C ALA A 84 12.80 12.22 -27.17
N GLY A 85 13.58 11.30 -27.72
CA GLY A 85 15.05 11.38 -27.74
C GLY A 85 15.76 11.09 -26.42
N SER A 86 15.06 10.75 -25.33
CA SER A 86 15.69 10.36 -24.08
C SER A 86 16.48 9.05 -24.23
N ASP A 87 17.49 8.85 -23.38
CA ASP A 87 18.28 7.62 -23.42
C ASP A 87 17.45 6.39 -23.07
N LEU A 88 16.42 6.53 -22.24
CA LEU A 88 15.45 5.46 -21.96
C LEU A 88 14.68 5.09 -23.23
N VAL A 89 14.15 6.06 -23.97
CA VAL A 89 13.43 5.82 -25.23
C VAL A 89 14.33 5.10 -26.24
N LYS A 90 15.60 5.52 -26.37
CA LYS A 90 16.57 4.83 -27.25
C LYS A 90 16.83 3.39 -26.83
N GLN A 91 16.94 3.11 -25.53
CA GLN A 91 17.09 1.75 -25.01
C GLN A 91 15.85 0.90 -25.28
N ILE A 92 14.66 1.46 -25.06
CA ILE A 92 13.38 0.80 -25.35
C ILE A 92 13.25 0.52 -26.85
N ALA A 93 13.57 1.48 -27.73
CA ALA A 93 13.51 1.28 -29.18
C ALA A 93 14.43 0.14 -29.67
N ARG A 94 15.62 -0.01 -29.04
CA ARG A 94 16.55 -1.12 -29.35
C ARG A 94 16.01 -2.47 -28.88
N ALA A 95 15.44 -2.51 -27.67
CA ALA A 95 14.93 -3.75 -27.08
C ALA A 95 13.56 -4.17 -27.65
N PHE A 96 12.75 -3.19 -28.05
CA PHE A 96 11.37 -3.35 -28.50
C PHE A 96 11.07 -2.42 -29.71
N PRO A 97 11.58 -2.75 -30.92
CA PRO A 97 11.45 -1.88 -32.09
C PRO A 97 10.01 -1.55 -32.48
N SER A 98 9.04 -2.43 -32.18
CA SER A 98 7.62 -2.22 -32.47
C SER A 98 6.88 -1.38 -31.42
N VAL A 99 7.52 -1.07 -30.29
CA VAL A 99 6.92 -0.38 -29.14
C VAL A 99 7.17 1.12 -29.19
N VAL A 100 8.02 1.61 -30.10
CA VAL A 100 8.28 3.05 -30.28
C VAL A 100 7.76 3.46 -31.65
N ASN A 101 6.91 4.50 -31.70
CA ASN A 101 6.36 5.00 -32.96
C ASN A 101 7.37 5.89 -33.72
N GLU A 102 7.01 6.35 -34.91
CA GLU A 102 7.85 7.22 -35.76
C GLU A 102 8.20 8.57 -35.11
N LYS A 103 7.49 8.97 -34.05
CA LYS A 103 7.72 10.19 -33.27
C LYS A 103 8.59 9.95 -32.02
N GLU A 104 9.18 8.76 -31.89
CA GLU A 104 9.92 8.31 -30.72
C GLU A 104 9.08 8.21 -29.43
N GLU A 105 7.78 8.00 -29.55
CA GLU A 105 6.88 7.83 -28.39
C GLU A 105 6.66 6.34 -28.11
N VAL A 106 6.67 5.97 -26.82
CA VAL A 106 6.40 4.60 -26.37
C VAL A 106 4.90 4.30 -26.48
N VAL A 107 4.55 3.22 -27.19
CA VAL A 107 3.20 2.70 -27.39
C VAL A 107 2.95 1.53 -26.42
N PRO A 108 2.24 1.75 -25.30
CA PRO A 108 2.22 0.80 -24.19
C PRO A 108 1.51 -0.53 -24.48
N ASN A 109 0.53 -0.52 -25.40
CA ASN A 109 -0.38 -1.65 -25.64
C ASN A 109 0.30 -2.96 -26.07
N ILE A 110 1.52 -2.89 -26.61
CA ILE A 110 2.24 -4.07 -27.12
C ILE A 110 2.92 -4.87 -26.00
N VAL A 111 3.20 -4.22 -24.85
CA VAL A 111 3.99 -4.84 -23.77
C VAL A 111 3.10 -5.41 -22.66
N PHE A 112 1.88 -4.92 -22.49
CA PHE A 112 1.04 -5.30 -21.34
C PHE A 112 0.54 -6.75 -21.35
N ASN A 113 0.43 -7.39 -22.52
CA ASN A 113 -0.12 -8.75 -22.63
C ASN A 113 0.95 -9.87 -22.52
N ASP A 114 2.23 -9.52 -22.44
CA ASP A 114 3.33 -10.48 -22.37
C ASP A 114 4.16 -10.24 -21.12
N THR A 115 4.10 -11.18 -20.17
CA THR A 115 4.79 -11.05 -18.87
C THR A 115 6.30 -10.94 -19.04
N ALA A 116 6.90 -11.68 -19.98
CA ALA A 116 8.35 -11.63 -20.19
C ALA A 116 8.77 -10.27 -20.75
N LYS A 117 8.02 -9.74 -21.73
CA LYS A 117 8.28 -8.40 -22.28
C LYS A 117 8.06 -7.30 -21.24
N ARG A 118 7.04 -7.42 -20.41
CA ARG A 118 6.77 -6.49 -19.31
C ARG A 118 7.91 -6.46 -18.30
N LEU A 119 8.44 -7.61 -17.90
CA LEU A 119 9.60 -7.69 -17.01
C LEU A 119 10.85 -7.08 -17.64
N GLN A 120 11.10 -7.35 -18.92
CA GLN A 120 12.24 -6.76 -19.64
C GLN A 120 12.09 -5.24 -19.79
N LEU A 121 10.89 -4.72 -20.09
CA LEU A 121 10.64 -3.27 -20.13
C LEU A 121 10.86 -2.64 -18.75
N ASN A 122 10.29 -3.24 -17.71
CA ASN A 122 10.47 -2.78 -16.33
C ASN A 122 11.96 -2.72 -15.92
N GLY A 123 12.77 -3.68 -16.37
CA GLY A 123 14.21 -3.69 -16.16
C GLY A 123 14.96 -2.49 -16.76
N LEU A 124 14.41 -1.84 -17.80
CA LEU A 124 14.94 -0.60 -18.35
C LEU A 124 14.36 0.64 -17.66
N VAL A 125 13.04 0.61 -17.40
CA VAL A 125 12.28 1.75 -16.88
C VAL A 125 12.62 2.02 -15.42
N TRP A 126 12.61 0.99 -14.56
CA TRP A 126 12.80 1.17 -13.12
C TRP A 126 14.14 1.85 -12.76
N PRO A 127 15.30 1.46 -13.32
CA PRO A 127 16.54 2.18 -13.06
C PRO A 127 16.48 3.67 -13.45
N ALA A 128 15.86 3.99 -14.59
CA ALA A 128 15.71 5.37 -15.05
C ALA A 128 14.81 6.20 -14.11
N VAL A 129 13.69 5.62 -13.66
CA VAL A 129 12.78 6.27 -12.70
C VAL A 129 13.47 6.46 -11.36
N LEU A 130 14.19 5.45 -10.85
CA LEU A 130 14.93 5.55 -9.59
C LEU A 130 15.97 6.68 -9.64
N SER A 131 16.70 6.82 -10.75
CA SER A 131 17.65 7.92 -10.95
C SER A 131 16.95 9.28 -10.96
N ALA A 132 15.77 9.39 -11.57
CA ALA A 132 14.99 10.63 -11.59
C ALA A 132 14.43 10.96 -10.19
N VAL A 133 13.97 9.96 -9.43
CA VAL A 133 13.55 10.13 -8.03
C VAL A 133 14.73 10.63 -7.18
N GLN A 134 15.91 10.04 -7.33
CA GLN A 134 17.11 10.47 -6.60
C GLN A 134 17.45 11.94 -6.91
N ALA A 135 17.37 12.35 -8.17
CA ALA A 135 17.59 13.74 -8.56
C ALA A 135 16.58 14.73 -7.94
N GLU A 136 15.33 14.31 -7.70
CA GLU A 136 14.37 15.12 -6.95
C GLU A 136 14.66 15.14 -5.45
N LEU A 137 15.11 14.02 -4.88
CA LEU A 137 15.51 13.93 -3.47
C LEU A 137 16.73 14.83 -3.16
N ASP A 138 17.71 14.90 -4.06
CA ASP A 138 18.92 15.70 -3.90
C ASP A 138 18.64 17.22 -3.82
N LYS A 139 17.46 17.67 -4.28
CA LYS A 139 17.00 19.06 -4.17
C LYS A 139 16.38 19.38 -2.80
N LEU A 140 16.06 18.37 -2.00
CA LEU A 140 15.42 18.53 -0.71
C LEU A 140 16.47 18.80 0.38
N PRO A 141 16.11 19.59 1.42
CA PRO A 141 17.00 19.73 2.56
C PRO A 141 17.17 18.38 3.27
N SER A 142 18.34 18.13 3.87
CA SER A 142 18.68 16.87 4.52
C SER A 142 17.75 16.44 5.68
N CYS A 143 16.92 17.35 6.19
CA CYS A 143 15.92 17.09 7.22
C CYS A 143 14.49 16.89 6.68
N ALA A 144 14.28 16.96 5.37
CA ALA A 144 12.99 16.72 4.75
C ALA A 144 12.58 15.25 4.86
N VAL A 145 11.27 15.01 4.92
CA VAL A 145 10.70 13.68 4.68
C VAL A 145 10.02 13.68 3.33
N ALA A 146 10.45 12.75 2.48
CA ALA A 146 9.82 12.48 1.20
C ALA A 146 9.04 11.16 1.28
N PHE A 147 7.78 11.19 0.83
CA PHE A 147 6.98 10.00 0.54
C PHE A 147 7.12 9.70 -0.96
N ILE A 148 7.65 8.54 -1.28
CA ILE A 148 7.80 8.07 -2.66
C ILE A 148 6.63 7.12 -2.95
N GLU A 149 5.73 7.53 -3.83
CA GLU A 149 4.56 6.75 -4.22
C GLU A 149 4.87 5.91 -5.45
N ALA A 150 4.99 4.59 -5.27
CA ALA A 150 5.27 3.65 -6.34
C ALA A 150 4.37 2.40 -6.22
N ALA A 151 3.56 2.13 -7.25
CA ALA A 151 2.64 0.97 -7.26
C ALA A 151 3.39 -0.39 -7.21
N ALA A 152 4.54 -0.45 -7.87
CA ALA A 152 5.38 -1.64 -8.00
C ALA A 152 6.63 -1.61 -7.10
N LEU A 153 6.56 -0.91 -5.95
CA LEU A 153 7.71 -0.72 -5.05
C LEU A 153 8.42 -2.03 -4.66
N VAL A 154 7.64 -3.06 -4.35
CA VAL A 154 8.17 -4.35 -3.89
C VAL A 154 8.75 -5.13 -5.06
N GLU A 155 8.02 -5.17 -6.17
CA GLU A 155 8.41 -5.85 -7.40
C GLU A 155 9.68 -5.25 -8.00
N ALA A 156 9.87 -3.93 -7.86
CA ALA A 156 11.06 -3.21 -8.29
C ALA A 156 12.26 -3.39 -7.34
N GLY A 157 12.05 -3.99 -6.15
CA GLY A 157 13.10 -4.23 -5.17
C GLY A 157 13.56 -2.98 -4.42
N TRP A 158 12.85 -1.85 -4.54
CA TRP A 158 13.28 -0.56 -3.96
C TRP A 158 13.07 -0.47 -2.45
N SER A 159 12.45 -1.48 -1.83
CA SER A 159 12.20 -1.47 -0.39
C SER A 159 13.47 -1.35 0.45
N SER A 160 14.62 -1.81 -0.03
CA SER A 160 15.90 -1.71 0.68
C SER A 160 16.53 -0.31 0.62
N ASP A 161 16.14 0.50 -0.36
CA ASP A 161 16.67 1.86 -0.58
C ASP A 161 15.87 2.92 0.20
N LEU A 162 14.83 2.49 0.92
CA LEU A 162 13.95 3.35 1.69
C LEU A 162 14.12 3.12 3.19
N HIS A 163 14.05 4.21 3.96
CA HIS A 163 14.03 4.13 5.42
C HIS A 163 12.82 3.32 5.89
N GLU A 164 11.64 3.63 5.34
CA GLU A 164 10.38 3.03 5.75
C GLU A 164 9.43 2.90 4.56
N THR A 165 8.69 1.80 4.53
CA THR A 165 7.77 1.46 3.44
C THR A 165 6.35 1.27 3.94
N TRP A 166 5.41 1.91 3.27
CA TRP A 166 4.00 1.95 3.67
C TRP A 166 3.15 1.29 2.60
N THR A 167 2.11 0.57 3.01
CA THR A 167 1.14 -0.01 2.09
C THR A 167 -0.28 0.36 2.46
N VAL A 168 -1.08 0.63 1.43
CA VAL A 168 -2.52 0.72 1.56
C VAL A 168 -3.11 -0.53 0.92
N PHE A 169 -3.98 -1.22 1.64
CA PHE A 169 -4.67 -2.41 1.14
C PHE A 169 -6.17 -2.34 1.44
N CYS A 170 -6.95 -3.15 0.73
CA CYS A 170 -8.36 -3.41 1.02
C CYS A 170 -8.66 -4.89 0.75
N ALA A 171 -9.85 -5.35 1.12
CA ALA A 171 -10.33 -6.68 0.78
C ALA A 171 -10.32 -6.88 -0.74
N ARG A 172 -10.01 -8.11 -1.18
CA ARG A 172 -9.93 -8.47 -2.61
C ARG A 172 -11.20 -8.08 -3.39
N SER A 173 -12.37 -8.28 -2.77
CA SER A 173 -13.66 -7.90 -3.34
C SER A 173 -13.80 -6.39 -3.55
N GLU A 174 -13.27 -5.58 -2.63
CA GLU A 174 -13.26 -4.12 -2.75
C GLU A 174 -12.26 -3.64 -3.81
N GLU A 175 -11.09 -4.28 -3.93
CA GLU A 175 -10.16 -3.99 -5.02
C GLU A 175 -10.81 -4.22 -6.38
N LEU A 176 -11.44 -5.39 -6.56
CA LEU A 176 -12.15 -5.75 -7.78
C LEU A 176 -13.23 -4.72 -8.12
N ARG A 177 -14.11 -4.44 -7.16
CA ARG A 177 -15.20 -3.47 -7.31
C ARG A 177 -14.67 -2.08 -7.68
N ARG A 178 -13.60 -1.61 -7.03
CA ARG A 178 -13.02 -0.27 -7.28
C ARG A 178 -12.32 -0.19 -8.62
N VAL A 179 -11.58 -1.22 -9.03
CA VAL A 179 -10.91 -1.27 -10.34
C VAL A 179 -11.94 -1.31 -11.47
N GLN A 180 -12.98 -2.13 -11.35
CA GLN A 180 -14.08 -2.16 -12.34
C GLN A 180 -14.75 -0.79 -12.49
N GLN A 181 -15.08 -0.13 -11.37
CA GLN A 181 -15.73 1.19 -11.40
C GLN A 181 -14.82 2.30 -11.93
N ARG A 182 -13.55 2.32 -11.53
CA ARG A 182 -12.60 3.36 -11.92
C ARG A 182 -12.19 3.24 -13.37
N ASP A 183 -11.92 2.02 -13.81
CA ASP A 183 -11.32 1.75 -15.13
C ASP A 183 -12.35 1.29 -16.17
N ASN A 184 -13.64 1.16 -15.78
CA ASN A 184 -14.74 0.68 -16.60
C ASN A 184 -14.43 -0.67 -17.28
N LEU A 185 -13.95 -1.63 -16.47
CA LEU A 185 -13.53 -2.97 -16.90
C LEU A 185 -14.56 -4.03 -16.51
N ASP A 186 -14.62 -5.11 -17.27
CA ASP A 186 -15.31 -6.32 -16.84
C ASP A 186 -14.56 -7.04 -15.70
N GLU A 187 -15.21 -8.04 -15.10
CA GLU A 187 -14.64 -8.79 -13.98
C GLU A 187 -13.35 -9.52 -14.35
N GLN A 188 -13.26 -10.15 -15.53
CA GLN A 188 -12.09 -10.91 -15.94
C GLN A 188 -10.90 -9.98 -16.19
N GLN A 189 -11.13 -8.83 -16.79
CA GLN A 189 -10.14 -7.79 -17.03
C GLN A 189 -9.62 -7.19 -15.72
N ALA A 190 -10.53 -6.87 -14.78
CA ALA A 190 -10.15 -6.37 -13.47
C ALA A 190 -9.37 -7.42 -12.66
N GLU A 191 -9.79 -8.68 -12.71
CA GLU A 191 -9.11 -9.80 -12.04
C GLU A 191 -7.70 -10.01 -12.60
N ALA A 192 -7.55 -10.04 -13.92
CA ALA A 192 -6.25 -10.15 -14.58
C ALA A 192 -5.32 -8.97 -14.21
N ARG A 193 -5.88 -7.75 -14.14
CA ARG A 193 -5.12 -6.57 -13.77
C ARG A 193 -4.62 -6.63 -12.33
N ILE A 194 -5.47 -7.00 -11.38
CA ILE A 194 -5.06 -7.07 -9.96
C ILE A 194 -4.11 -8.24 -9.73
N SER A 195 -4.36 -9.40 -10.35
CA SER A 195 -3.50 -10.58 -10.26
C SER A 195 -2.13 -10.41 -10.94
N SER A 196 -1.95 -9.36 -11.74
CA SER A 196 -0.66 -9.05 -12.36
C SER A 196 0.36 -8.41 -11.40
N GLN A 197 -0.09 -8.08 -10.18
CA GLN A 197 0.68 -7.51 -9.08
C GLN A 197 0.78 -8.50 -7.93
N ILE A 198 1.70 -8.25 -6.99
CA ILE A 198 1.80 -9.06 -5.78
C ILE A 198 0.55 -8.92 -4.90
N SER A 199 0.25 -9.98 -4.16
CA SER A 199 -0.91 -10.04 -3.26
C SER A 199 -0.74 -9.14 -2.04
N ASN A 200 -1.87 -8.79 -1.41
CA ASN A 200 -1.85 -8.09 -0.11
C ASN A 200 -1.05 -8.84 0.95
N ARG A 201 -1.11 -10.17 0.95
CA ARG A 201 -0.32 -11.01 1.86
C ARG A 201 1.17 -10.79 1.66
N GLU A 202 1.65 -10.75 0.43
CA GLU A 202 3.06 -10.52 0.10
C GLU A 202 3.49 -9.09 0.47
N ARG A 203 2.69 -8.07 0.17
CA ARG A 203 2.93 -6.67 0.59
C ARG A 203 3.07 -6.57 2.11
N LEU A 204 2.11 -7.11 2.86
CA LEU A 204 2.11 -7.09 4.32
C LEU A 204 3.27 -7.88 4.94
N ALA A 205 3.83 -8.85 4.21
CA ALA A 205 4.97 -9.65 4.66
C ALA A 205 6.32 -8.94 4.50
N VAL A 206 6.40 -7.80 3.82
CA VAL A 206 7.69 -7.10 3.58
C VAL A 206 7.70 -5.64 4.04
N LEU A 207 6.53 -4.98 4.11
CA LEU A 207 6.44 -3.54 4.35
C LEU A 207 6.28 -3.16 5.84
N ASN A 208 6.67 -1.94 6.21
CA ASN A 208 6.78 -1.50 7.60
C ASN A 208 5.46 -1.04 8.20
N VAL A 209 4.61 -0.35 7.43
CA VAL A 209 3.34 0.21 7.90
C VAL A 209 2.21 -0.22 6.97
N ALA A 210 1.10 -0.64 7.55
CA ALA A 210 -0.09 -1.01 6.79
C ALA A 210 -1.28 -0.13 7.15
N ILE A 211 -1.99 0.32 6.12
CA ILE A 211 -3.19 1.15 6.19
C ILE A 211 -4.29 0.40 5.43
N CYS A 212 -5.45 0.25 6.06
CA CYS A 212 -6.60 -0.39 5.45
C CYS A 212 -7.59 0.67 4.94
N SER A 213 -8.03 0.49 3.71
CA SER A 213 -8.99 1.38 3.04
C SER A 213 -10.37 0.76 2.83
N ASP A 214 -10.73 -0.28 3.58
CA ASP A 214 -12.05 -0.93 3.51
C ASP A 214 -13.20 -0.04 4.02
N TRP A 215 -12.90 0.87 4.95
CA TRP A 215 -13.88 1.74 5.58
C TRP A 215 -14.01 3.10 4.89
N GLU A 216 -14.84 3.96 5.46
CA GLU A 216 -15.00 5.34 5.00
C GLU A 216 -13.66 6.09 4.98
N ARG A 217 -13.55 7.04 4.06
CA ARG A 217 -12.33 7.83 3.84
C ARG A 217 -11.78 8.46 5.12
N GLU A 218 -12.65 8.86 6.05
CA GLU A 218 -12.24 9.43 7.34
C GLU A 218 -11.49 8.43 8.22
N VAL A 219 -11.88 7.15 8.21
CA VAL A 219 -11.18 6.08 8.95
C VAL A 219 -9.79 5.85 8.38
N THR A 220 -9.62 5.93 7.06
CA THR A 220 -8.29 5.86 6.42
C THR A 220 -7.45 7.09 6.77
N LYS A 221 -8.04 8.29 6.78
CA LYS A 221 -7.34 9.52 7.17
C LYS A 221 -6.84 9.46 8.62
N GLU A 222 -7.61 8.91 9.53
CA GLU A 222 -7.19 8.71 10.92
C GLU A 222 -6.01 7.75 11.04
N GLN A 223 -6.01 6.64 10.28
CA GLN A 223 -4.88 5.71 10.23
C GLN A 223 -3.60 6.39 9.70
N VAL A 224 -3.73 7.18 8.62
CA VAL A 224 -2.61 7.97 8.06
C VAL A 224 -2.10 8.96 9.10
N LYS A 225 -2.99 9.71 9.75
CA LYS A 225 -2.62 10.67 10.80
C LYS A 225 -1.84 10.00 11.92
N LYS A 226 -2.31 8.84 12.41
CA LYS A 226 -1.63 8.05 13.43
C LYS A 226 -0.24 7.59 12.97
N ALA A 227 -0.13 7.09 11.74
CA ALA A 227 1.14 6.62 11.19
C ALA A 227 2.17 7.76 11.08
N VAL A 228 1.71 8.94 10.66
CA VAL A 228 2.51 10.16 10.56
C VAL A 228 2.92 10.68 11.94
N GLU A 229 2.01 10.70 12.92
CA GLU A 229 2.36 11.09 14.30
C GLU A 229 3.42 10.16 14.90
N LEU A 230 3.34 8.85 14.63
CA LEU A 230 4.36 7.91 15.04
C LEU A 230 5.68 8.13 14.28
N LEU A 231 5.63 8.55 13.01
CA LEU A 231 6.81 8.89 12.21
C LEU A 231 7.58 10.03 12.84
N GLU A 232 6.86 11.10 13.18
CA GLU A 232 7.45 12.26 13.84
C GLU A 232 8.07 11.92 15.19
N LYS A 233 7.48 10.97 15.95
CA LYS A 233 8.04 10.53 17.23
C LYS A 233 9.36 9.77 17.08
N ARG A 234 9.51 8.93 16.05
CA ARG A 234 10.74 8.15 15.80
C ARG A 234 11.82 8.92 15.06
N ARG A 235 11.44 10.00 14.36
CA ARG A 235 12.38 10.94 13.74
C ARG A 235 13.06 11.86 14.77
N ARG A 236 12.42 12.13 15.91
CA ARG A 236 13.02 12.95 16.98
C ARG A 236 14.19 12.25 17.66
#